data_AF-A0A1C6A6T8-F1
#
_entry.id   AF-A0A1C6A6T8-F1
#
_cell.length_a   1.000
_cell.length_b   1.000
_cell.length_c   1.000
_cell.angle_alpha   90.00
_cell.angle_beta   90.00
_cell.angle_gamma   90.00
#
_symmetry.space_group_name_H-M   'P 1'
#
loop_
_entity.id
_entity.type
_entity.pdbx_description
1 polymer ?
#
loop_
_entity_poly.entity_id
_entity_poly.type
_entity_poly.pdbx_seq_one_letter_code
_entity_poly.pdbx_strand_id
1 'polypeptide(L)'
;MNKYLLFCTLALSCSLLSAQQATVTGPDKNLKVDISVKSGKPFYSVTYKNNIILENSPLGFITDIGDFSNNISYVEQKSSSINKTYVQDRIKHSVIKYNANELKITFCNADKHPFDVVFRVSNNDIAFRYEIPQHGERASIVMKSETTGFDFPENTTTFICPQSKPMVGWKRARPSYEEEYKPDEPISTPSQFGEGYTFPCLFHIGNNWALVSETGVRSKYCASHLSDASDNGLYTITFPNENEMNGLGSSTPGLALPGETPWRTITVGDNLKPIVETTVPFDVVEPLYEPSQKYEFGRSTWSWIVWQDPSINYDDQIKFIDLAAQMGYEFTLIDGGWETNIGRKRMEELFKYAQSKGVGVFVWYNSNGYWNDAPQCAKQCMSNSIDRKREMKWLQECGVKGLKVDFFGGDKQQMMGLYEDILSDANDHGLMIIFHGCTIPRGWERMFPNYVGSEAVLASENLIFK
;
A
#
# COMPACT_ATOMS: atom_id res chain seq x y z
N MET A 1 71.82 38.92 29.05
CA MET A 1 70.60 39.64 29.47
C MET A 1 69.72 39.85 28.25
N ASN A 2 68.49 39.31 28.29
CA ASN A 2 67.32 39.64 27.45
C ASN A 2 67.40 39.27 25.95
N LYS A 3 66.37 38.73 25.29
CA LYS A 3 65.00 38.30 25.66
C LYS A 3 64.54 37.36 24.54
N TYR A 4 63.92 36.24 24.91
CA TYR A 4 63.41 35.22 23.99
C TYR A 4 62.29 35.78 23.09
N LEU A 5 62.39 35.49 21.78
CA LEU A 5 61.33 35.69 20.79
C LEU A 5 60.28 34.59 21.01
N LEU A 6 59.08 34.97 21.46
CA LEU A 6 57.94 34.05 21.57
C LEU A 6 57.13 34.13 20.26
N PHE A 7 57.29 33.13 19.39
CA PHE A 7 56.46 32.96 18.21
C PHE A 7 55.16 32.27 18.63
N CYS A 8 54.07 33.02 18.78
CA CYS A 8 52.74 32.44 18.99
C CYS A 8 52.22 31.86 17.66
N THR A 9 52.42 30.56 17.46
CA THR A 9 51.68 29.78 16.46
C THR A 9 50.22 29.69 16.88
N LEU A 10 49.37 30.43 16.17
CA LEU A 10 47.91 30.33 16.25
C LEU A 10 47.50 28.97 15.65
N ALA A 11 47.31 27.96 16.50
CA ALA A 11 46.73 26.70 16.10
C ALA A 11 45.25 26.93 15.77
N LEU A 12 44.92 27.03 14.48
CA LEU A 12 43.55 26.89 14.01
C LEU A 12 43.09 25.47 14.37
N SER A 13 42.40 25.35 15.50
CA SER A 13 41.56 24.18 15.79
C SER A 13 40.41 24.17 14.79
N CYS A 14 40.63 23.56 13.63
CA CYS A 14 39.56 23.05 12.79
C CYS A 14 38.81 22.00 13.62
N SER A 15 37.75 22.43 14.31
CA SER A 15 36.68 21.52 14.69
C SER A 15 36.12 20.97 13.39
N LEU A 16 36.55 19.76 13.03
CA LEU A 16 35.82 18.92 12.09
C LEU A 16 34.41 18.79 12.66
N LEU A 17 33.48 19.59 12.14
CA LEU A 17 32.05 19.34 12.25
C LEU A 17 31.83 17.99 11.58
N SER A 18 31.96 16.91 12.36
CA SER A 18 31.56 15.60 11.91
C SER A 18 30.08 15.72 11.59
N ALA A 19 29.73 15.55 10.31
CA ALA A 19 28.35 15.40 9.92
C ALA A 19 27.72 14.34 10.83
N GLN A 20 26.60 14.68 11.47
CA GLN A 20 25.88 13.74 12.33
C GLN A 20 25.32 12.65 11.42
N GLN A 21 26.00 11.50 11.41
CA GLN A 21 25.73 10.38 10.52
C GLN A 21 25.35 9.16 11.34
N ALA A 22 24.30 8.48 10.92
CA ALA A 22 23.84 7.21 11.46
C ALA A 22 23.84 6.16 10.35
N THR A 23 24.07 4.90 10.69
CA THR A 23 24.12 3.82 9.71
C THR A 23 23.40 2.60 10.27
N VAL A 24 22.62 1.93 9.43
CA VAL A 24 22.04 0.61 9.70
C VAL A 24 22.28 -0.31 8.52
N THR A 25 22.60 -1.57 8.81
CA THR A 25 22.84 -2.59 7.79
C THR A 25 21.86 -3.75 7.96
N GLY A 26 21.62 -4.49 6.88
CA GLY A 26 21.03 -5.82 6.97
C GLY A 26 21.88 -6.77 7.83
N PRO A 27 21.33 -7.90 8.29
CA PRO A 27 22.06 -8.90 9.07
C PRO A 27 23.35 -9.40 8.40
N ASP A 28 23.36 -9.56 7.07
CA ASP A 28 24.53 -9.97 6.28
C ASP A 28 25.48 -8.82 5.90
N LYS A 29 25.12 -7.58 6.26
CA LYS A 29 25.84 -6.33 5.99
C LYS A 29 25.96 -5.93 4.51
N ASN A 30 25.28 -6.63 3.60
CA ASN A 30 25.31 -6.30 2.17
C ASN A 30 24.46 -5.07 1.85
N LEU A 31 23.28 -4.97 2.45
CA LEU A 31 22.39 -3.82 2.34
C LEU A 31 22.70 -2.83 3.47
N LYS A 32 22.93 -1.57 3.13
CA LYS A 32 23.28 -0.52 4.08
C LYS A 32 22.51 0.76 3.78
N VAL A 33 22.00 1.39 4.84
CA VAL A 33 21.37 2.70 4.83
C VAL A 33 22.22 3.66 5.65
N ASP A 34 22.64 4.76 5.04
CA ASP A 34 23.35 5.85 5.69
C ASP A 34 22.43 7.07 5.79
N ILE A 35 22.23 7.59 7.01
CA ILE A 35 21.36 8.72 7.32
C ILE A 35 22.23 9.90 7.77
N SER A 36 21.92 11.11 7.29
CA SER A 36 22.64 12.31 7.68
C SER A 36 21.75 13.55 7.64
N VAL A 37 22.11 14.57 8.40
CA VAL A 37 21.52 15.92 8.28
C VAL A 37 22.52 16.84 7.59
N LYS A 38 22.15 17.37 6.41
CA LYS A 38 22.98 18.29 5.62
C LYS A 38 22.27 19.63 5.53
N SER A 39 22.92 20.68 6.04
CA SER A 39 22.36 22.05 6.04
C SER A 39 20.94 22.13 6.62
N GLY A 40 20.69 21.39 7.71
CA GLY A 40 19.39 21.34 8.37
C GLY A 40 18.32 20.50 7.65
N LYS A 41 18.67 19.72 6.62
CA LYS A 41 17.74 18.80 5.94
C LYS A 41 18.16 17.35 6.16
N PRO A 42 17.27 16.45 6.58
CA PRO A 42 17.60 15.04 6.76
C PRO A 42 17.55 14.30 5.41
N PHE A 43 18.55 13.44 5.18
CA PHE A 43 18.69 12.60 4.00
C PHE A 43 19.05 11.18 4.40
N TYR A 44 18.71 10.22 3.54
CA TYR A 44 19.25 8.87 3.57
C TYR A 44 19.81 8.48 2.20
N SER A 45 20.73 7.52 2.18
CA SER A 45 21.25 6.90 0.96
C SER A 45 21.34 5.39 1.17
N VAL A 46 21.28 4.64 0.07
CA VAL A 46 21.25 3.18 0.10
C VAL A 46 22.35 2.61 -0.77
N THR A 47 23.11 1.68 -0.21
CA THR A 47 24.08 0.89 -0.96
C THR A 47 23.82 -0.60 -0.78
N TYR A 48 24.03 -1.38 -1.85
CA TYR A 48 23.98 -2.83 -1.82
C TYR A 48 25.27 -3.42 -2.40
N LYS A 49 26.01 -4.19 -1.59
CA LYS A 49 27.33 -4.74 -1.96
C LYS A 49 28.28 -3.65 -2.51
N ASN A 50 28.26 -2.47 -1.88
CA ASN A 50 28.99 -1.25 -2.25
C ASN A 50 28.54 -0.55 -3.55
N ASN A 51 27.51 -1.03 -4.24
CA ASN A 51 26.90 -0.28 -5.35
C ASN A 51 25.90 0.72 -4.79
N ILE A 52 25.84 1.92 -5.37
CA ILE A 52 24.84 2.93 -5.04
C ILE A 52 23.49 2.48 -5.62
N ILE A 53 22.46 2.48 -4.77
CA ILE A 53 21.08 2.12 -5.13
C ILE A 53 20.20 3.37 -5.05
N LEU A 54 20.33 4.12 -3.95
CA LEU A 54 19.75 5.44 -3.80
C LEU A 54 20.84 6.43 -3.41
N GLU A 55 20.86 7.56 -4.10
CA GLU A 55 21.62 8.76 -3.75
C GLU A 55 21.00 9.46 -2.52
N ASN A 56 21.34 10.72 -2.29
CA ASN A 56 20.88 11.45 -1.10
C ASN A 56 19.37 11.78 -1.20
N SER A 57 18.56 10.82 -0.79
CA SER A 57 17.12 10.87 -0.82
C SER A 57 16.59 11.65 0.39
N PRO A 58 15.71 12.65 0.21
CA PRO A 58 15.20 13.47 1.29
C PRO A 58 14.28 12.68 2.23
N LEU A 59 14.32 13.04 3.51
CA LEU A 59 13.36 12.62 4.53
C LEU A 59 12.59 13.84 5.04
N GLY A 60 11.44 13.58 5.66
CA GLY A 60 10.66 14.59 6.35
C GLY A 60 9.25 14.73 5.76
N PHE A 61 8.52 15.65 6.38
CA PHE A 61 7.12 15.89 6.07
C PHE A 61 6.71 17.27 6.58
N ILE A 62 5.57 17.77 6.10
CA ILE A 62 5.00 19.05 6.50
C ILE A 62 3.61 18.80 7.08
N THR A 63 3.31 19.42 8.21
CA THR A 63 2.02 19.29 8.90
C THR A 63 1.35 20.65 9.11
N ASP A 64 0.19 20.64 9.74
CA ASP A 64 -0.44 21.85 10.27
C ASP A 64 0.21 22.40 11.55
N ILE A 65 1.16 21.68 12.16
CA ILE A 65 1.89 22.12 13.36
C ILE A 65 3.34 22.52 13.12
N GLY A 66 3.85 22.32 11.89
CA GLY A 66 5.21 22.69 11.55
C GLY A 66 5.79 21.91 10.37
N ASP A 67 6.99 22.34 9.97
CA ASP A 67 7.83 21.70 8.97
C ASP A 67 8.81 20.74 9.67
N PHE A 68 8.85 19.49 9.23
CA PHE A 68 9.71 18.42 9.73
C PHE A 68 10.69 17.94 8.63
N SER A 69 10.97 18.78 7.64
CA SER A 69 11.90 18.56 6.53
C SER A 69 13.05 19.58 6.48
N ASN A 70 12.88 20.76 7.07
CA ASN A 70 13.88 21.83 7.09
C ASN A 70 14.25 22.25 8.53
N ASN A 71 15.47 22.76 8.70
CA ASN A 71 16.04 23.16 10.00
C ASN A 71 15.98 22.05 11.07
N ILE A 72 16.19 20.82 10.62
CA ILE A 72 16.18 19.62 11.45
C ILE A 72 17.50 19.49 12.20
N SER A 73 17.41 19.11 13.48
CA SER A 73 18.53 18.71 14.31
C SER A 73 18.44 17.24 14.67
N TYR A 74 19.54 16.51 14.55
CA TYR A 74 19.67 15.15 15.08
C TYR A 74 19.80 15.19 16.60
N VAL A 75 19.01 14.38 17.31
CA VAL A 75 19.00 14.32 18.78
C VAL A 75 19.70 13.06 19.27
N GLU A 76 19.14 11.90 18.95
CA GLU A 76 19.66 10.61 19.40
C GLU A 76 19.33 9.48 18.43
N GLN A 77 19.91 8.31 18.67
CA GLN A 77 19.56 7.08 17.97
C GLN A 77 19.51 5.89 18.94
N LYS A 78 18.71 4.91 18.58
CA LYS A 78 18.62 3.61 19.24
C LYS A 78 18.63 2.50 18.21
N SER A 79 19.54 1.56 18.38
CA SER A 79 19.62 0.36 17.54
C SER A 79 19.08 -0.85 18.27
N SER A 80 18.44 -1.76 17.53
CA SER A 80 18.02 -3.07 18.02
C SER A 80 18.08 -4.11 16.91
N SER A 81 17.85 -5.38 17.25
CA SER A 81 17.73 -6.46 16.27
C SER A 81 16.37 -7.14 16.44
N ILE A 82 15.74 -7.49 15.33
CA ILE A 82 14.47 -8.20 15.28
C ILE A 82 14.72 -9.60 14.76
N ASN A 83 14.18 -10.59 15.48
CA ASN A 83 14.10 -11.98 15.03
C ASN A 83 12.72 -12.50 15.42
N LYS A 84 11.85 -12.71 14.43
CA LYS A 84 10.53 -13.31 14.64
C LYS A 84 10.20 -14.29 13.53
N THR A 85 9.37 -15.28 13.87
CA THR A 85 8.77 -16.19 12.89
C THR A 85 7.26 -15.98 12.90
N TYR A 86 6.65 -15.94 11.73
CA TYR A 86 5.20 -15.88 11.59
C TYR A 86 4.71 -16.77 10.46
N VAL A 87 3.44 -17.13 10.53
CA VAL A 87 2.74 -17.94 9.53
C VAL A 87 1.80 -17.03 8.75
N GLN A 88 1.70 -17.27 7.45
CA GLN A 88 0.72 -16.62 6.58
C GLN A 88 0.23 -17.63 5.55
N ASP A 89 -1.05 -17.64 5.22
CA ASP A 89 -1.65 -18.70 4.37
C ASP A 89 -2.06 -18.22 2.97
N ARG A 90 -2.05 -16.92 2.72
CA ARG A 90 -2.48 -16.29 1.47
C ARG A 90 -1.37 -15.61 0.68
N ILE A 91 -0.10 -15.86 1.00
CA ILE A 91 1.04 -15.24 0.31
C ILE A 91 2.00 -16.28 -0.24
N LYS A 92 3.01 -15.82 -0.99
CA LYS A 92 4.04 -16.63 -1.65
C LYS A 92 4.84 -17.59 -0.74
N HIS A 93 4.85 -17.37 0.58
CA HIS A 93 5.53 -18.20 1.58
C HIS A 93 4.65 -18.43 2.81
N SER A 94 4.62 -19.66 3.34
CA SER A 94 3.74 -20.01 4.46
C SER A 94 4.34 -19.80 5.85
N VAL A 95 5.66 -19.94 5.98
CA VAL A 95 6.41 -19.70 7.23
C VAL A 95 7.55 -18.75 6.94
N ILE A 96 7.51 -17.57 7.55
CA ILE A 96 8.47 -16.49 7.29
C ILE A 96 9.33 -16.31 8.53
N LYS A 97 10.65 -16.31 8.34
CA LYS A 97 11.65 -16.00 9.38
C LYS A 97 12.18 -14.60 9.15
N TYR A 98 11.56 -13.62 9.80
CA TYR A 98 11.94 -12.23 9.67
C TYR A 98 13.11 -11.89 10.59
N ASN A 99 14.25 -11.57 9.98
CA ASN A 99 15.46 -11.13 10.65
C ASN A 99 15.87 -9.77 10.08
N ALA A 100 15.97 -8.77 10.94
CA ALA A 100 16.33 -7.41 10.53
C ALA A 100 17.06 -6.68 11.66
N ASN A 101 17.85 -5.68 11.30
CA ASN A 101 18.32 -4.69 12.26
C ASN A 101 17.41 -3.47 12.20
N GLU A 102 17.10 -2.90 13.37
CA GLU A 102 16.29 -1.70 13.49
C GLU A 102 17.15 -0.53 13.98
N LEU A 103 16.93 0.63 13.39
CA LEU A 103 17.52 1.90 13.79
C LEU A 103 16.40 2.94 13.89
N LYS A 104 16.15 3.39 15.12
CA LYS A 104 15.30 4.54 15.41
C LYS A 104 16.18 5.77 15.60
N ILE A 105 15.89 6.84 14.88
CA ILE A 105 16.60 8.12 14.98
C ILE A 105 15.59 9.17 15.40
N THR A 106 15.88 9.89 16.48
CA THR A 106 15.07 11.01 16.94
C THR A 106 15.64 12.31 16.39
N PHE A 107 14.78 13.05 15.69
CA PHE A 107 15.03 14.38 15.17
C PHE A 107 14.16 15.40 15.90
N CYS A 108 14.56 16.67 15.85
CA CYS A 108 13.70 17.79 16.21
C CYS A 108 13.67 18.81 15.08
N ASN A 109 12.52 19.46 14.89
CA ASN A 109 12.42 20.63 14.04
C ASN A 109 12.93 21.91 14.74
N ALA A 110 12.84 23.05 14.06
CA ALA A 110 13.25 24.35 14.58
C ALA A 110 12.57 24.72 15.91
N ASP A 111 11.30 24.34 16.07
CA ASP A 111 10.46 24.60 17.25
C ASP A 111 10.66 23.57 18.37
N LYS A 112 11.64 22.66 18.23
CA LYS A 112 11.94 21.58 19.18
C LYS A 112 10.83 20.54 19.32
N HIS A 113 9.96 20.42 18.33
CA HIS A 113 9.02 19.30 18.24
C HIS A 113 9.77 18.04 17.78
N PRO A 114 9.77 16.96 18.58
CA PRO A 114 10.47 15.74 18.23
C PRO A 114 9.66 14.87 17.26
N PHE A 115 10.36 14.08 16.45
CA PHE A 115 9.81 12.98 15.67
C PHE A 115 10.88 11.92 15.46
N ASP A 116 10.45 10.67 15.28
CA ASP A 116 11.36 9.58 14.98
C ASP A 116 11.27 9.17 13.51
N VAL A 117 12.41 8.75 12.93
CA VAL A 117 12.45 7.92 11.73
C VAL A 117 12.93 6.53 12.14
N VAL A 118 12.12 5.52 11.86
CA VAL A 118 12.43 4.12 12.19
C VAL A 118 12.74 3.36 10.92
N PHE A 119 13.96 2.86 10.79
CA PHE A 119 14.39 1.97 9.72
C PHE A 119 14.45 0.54 10.23
N ARG A 120 13.96 -0.41 9.44
CA ARG A 120 14.18 -1.84 9.59
C ARG A 120 14.82 -2.37 8.31
N VAL A 121 15.97 -3.02 8.46
CA VAL A 121 16.77 -3.48 7.33
C VAL A 121 17.01 -4.99 7.45
N SER A 122 16.39 -5.75 6.55
CA SER A 122 16.65 -7.18 6.33
C SER A 122 17.84 -7.33 5.37
N ASN A 123 18.16 -8.54 4.90
CA ASN A 123 19.25 -8.73 3.94
C ASN A 123 19.00 -8.03 2.59
N ASN A 124 17.73 -7.87 2.20
CA ASN A 124 17.35 -7.35 0.90
C ASN A 124 16.24 -6.31 0.96
N ASP A 125 15.68 -5.99 2.13
CA ASP A 125 14.58 -5.06 2.26
C ASP A 125 14.89 -3.97 3.27
N ILE A 126 14.48 -2.76 2.92
CA ILE A 126 14.38 -1.63 3.84
C ILE A 126 12.89 -1.34 4.00
N ALA A 127 12.44 -1.23 5.24
CA ALA A 127 11.15 -0.64 5.58
C ALA A 127 11.40 0.53 6.53
N PHE A 128 10.85 1.70 6.24
CA PHE A 128 10.94 2.84 7.16
C PHE A 128 9.65 3.63 7.29
N ARG A 129 9.48 4.32 8.42
CA ARG A 129 8.32 5.18 8.70
C ARG A 129 8.68 6.33 9.63
N TYR A 130 7.79 7.30 9.73
CA TYR A 130 7.84 8.33 10.76
C TYR A 130 6.96 7.95 11.95
N GLU A 131 7.45 8.15 13.17
CA GLU A 131 6.65 8.08 14.40
C GLU A 131 6.62 9.48 15.03
N ILE A 132 5.41 9.97 15.28
CA ILE A 132 5.16 11.34 15.69
C ILE A 132 4.59 11.31 17.09
N PRO A 133 5.39 11.63 18.14
CA PRO A 133 4.90 11.65 19.50
C PRO A 133 3.93 12.81 19.72
N GLN A 134 3.06 12.67 20.72
CA GLN A 134 2.32 13.81 21.24
C GLN A 134 3.28 14.77 21.95
N HIS A 135 3.24 16.05 21.56
CA HIS A 135 4.00 17.12 22.20
C HIS A 135 3.05 18.18 22.77
N GLY A 136 3.08 18.38 24.09
CA GLY A 136 2.13 19.25 24.80
C GLY A 136 0.68 18.76 24.69
N GLU A 137 -0.26 19.70 24.54
CA GLU A 137 -1.71 19.41 24.47
C GLU A 137 -2.17 18.97 23.06
N ARG A 138 -1.31 19.04 22.05
CA ARG A 138 -1.67 18.72 20.67
C ARG A 138 -1.83 17.21 20.48
N ALA A 139 -3.07 16.75 20.37
CA ALA A 139 -3.41 15.33 20.24
C ALA A 139 -3.72 14.86 18.81
N SER A 140 -3.64 15.73 17.80
CA SER A 140 -3.85 15.38 16.39
C SER A 140 -3.14 16.33 15.44
N ILE A 141 -2.90 15.89 14.20
CA ILE A 141 -2.29 16.68 13.13
C ILE A 141 -2.95 16.39 11.79
N VAL A 142 -2.78 17.30 10.84
CA VAL A 142 -3.00 17.05 9.42
C VAL A 142 -1.65 17.02 8.72
N MET A 143 -1.36 15.93 8.02
CA MET A 143 -0.16 15.77 7.21
C MET A 143 -0.38 16.43 5.84
N LYS A 144 0.24 17.58 5.60
CA LYS A 144 0.05 18.36 4.37
C LYS A 144 0.81 17.76 3.18
N SER A 145 2.01 17.26 3.41
CA SER A 145 2.82 16.57 2.41
C SER A 145 3.93 15.75 3.07
N GLU A 146 4.45 14.77 2.35
CA GLU A 146 5.72 14.12 2.65
C GLU A 146 6.80 14.66 1.71
N THR A 147 7.97 14.99 2.25
CA THR A 147 9.17 15.27 1.43
C THR A 147 10.00 14.02 1.22
N THR A 148 9.55 12.87 1.70
CA THR A 148 10.17 11.56 1.51
C THR A 148 10.43 11.32 0.04
N GLY A 149 11.69 11.08 -0.31
CA GLY A 149 12.10 10.85 -1.69
C GLY A 149 12.88 9.57 -1.92
N PHE A 150 13.09 9.29 -3.19
CA PHE A 150 13.88 8.18 -3.73
C PHE A 150 14.67 8.72 -4.92
N ASP A 151 15.93 9.07 -4.65
CA ASP A 151 16.86 9.65 -5.62
C ASP A 151 17.71 8.54 -6.24
N PHE A 152 17.46 8.22 -7.51
CA PHE A 152 18.15 7.14 -8.21
C PHE A 152 19.29 7.67 -9.08
N PRO A 153 20.38 6.89 -9.28
CA PRO A 153 21.43 7.25 -10.24
C PRO A 153 20.87 7.53 -11.63
N GLU A 154 21.44 8.52 -12.34
CA GLU A 154 20.97 9.01 -13.65
C GLU A 154 20.81 7.90 -14.72
N ASN A 155 21.61 6.84 -14.65
CA ASN A 155 21.57 5.71 -15.59
C ASN A 155 20.51 4.64 -15.26
N THR A 156 19.61 4.91 -14.32
CA THR A 156 18.52 4.00 -13.93
C THR A 156 17.44 3.97 -15.01
N THR A 157 16.88 2.78 -15.26
CA THR A 157 15.66 2.61 -16.07
C THR A 157 14.51 2.08 -15.23
N THR A 158 13.27 2.25 -15.71
CA THR A 158 12.06 2.00 -14.91
C THR A 158 11.14 0.97 -15.53
N PHE A 159 10.36 0.32 -14.67
CA PHE A 159 9.25 -0.58 -15.00
C PHE A 159 8.08 -0.18 -14.11
N ILE A 160 7.44 0.93 -14.47
CA ILE A 160 6.44 1.62 -13.64
C ILE A 160 5.15 1.87 -14.44
N CYS A 161 4.01 1.89 -13.74
CA CYS A 161 2.70 2.18 -14.32
C CYS A 161 2.20 3.55 -13.82
N PRO A 162 1.68 4.42 -14.70
CA PRO A 162 1.31 5.77 -14.33
C PRO A 162 0.03 5.79 -13.49
N GLN A 163 -0.08 6.75 -12.57
CA GLN A 163 -1.35 7.05 -11.92
C GLN A 163 -2.27 7.76 -12.91
N SER A 164 -3.52 7.30 -13.02
CA SER A 164 -4.49 7.89 -13.95
C SER A 164 -5.05 9.22 -13.42
N LYS A 165 -5.61 10.04 -14.31
CA LYS A 165 -6.41 11.19 -13.88
C LYS A 165 -7.66 10.73 -13.12
N PRO A 166 -8.09 11.46 -12.08
CA PRO A 166 -9.31 11.11 -11.37
C PRO A 166 -10.55 11.38 -12.22
N MET A 167 -11.62 10.62 -11.95
CA MET A 167 -12.96 10.82 -12.51
C MET A 167 -13.05 10.64 -14.04
N VAL A 168 -12.17 9.81 -14.60
CA VAL A 168 -12.17 9.39 -16.02
C VAL A 168 -12.44 7.89 -16.14
N GLY A 169 -12.32 7.36 -17.37
CA GLY A 169 -12.55 5.95 -17.65
C GLY A 169 -14.03 5.56 -17.57
N TRP A 170 -14.28 4.25 -17.45
CA TRP A 170 -15.64 3.73 -17.34
C TRP A 170 -16.36 4.37 -16.16
N LYS A 171 -17.42 5.15 -16.46
CA LYS A 171 -18.33 5.72 -15.48
C LYS A 171 -17.65 6.54 -14.37
N ARG A 172 -16.55 7.23 -14.72
CA ARG A 172 -15.76 8.06 -13.81
C ARG A 172 -15.20 7.28 -12.61
N ALA A 173 -14.91 5.99 -12.79
CA ALA A 173 -14.46 5.11 -11.70
C ALA A 173 -12.94 5.14 -11.45
N ARG A 174 -12.15 5.82 -12.29
CA ARG A 174 -10.70 5.93 -12.10
C ARG A 174 -10.35 6.99 -11.04
N PRO A 175 -9.25 6.80 -10.26
CA PRO A 175 -8.20 5.79 -10.44
C PRO A 175 -8.57 4.38 -9.95
N SER A 176 -8.23 3.36 -10.75
CA SER A 176 -8.53 1.94 -10.47
C SER A 176 -7.29 1.03 -10.52
N TYR A 177 -6.09 1.60 -10.70
CA TYR A 177 -4.81 0.87 -10.80
C TYR A 177 -4.74 -0.10 -12.00
N GLU A 178 -5.35 0.28 -13.12
CA GLU A 178 -5.45 -0.52 -14.35
C GLU A 178 -4.77 0.18 -15.52
N GLU A 179 -3.51 0.58 -15.33
CA GLU A 179 -2.73 1.25 -16.37
C GLU A 179 -1.57 0.36 -16.83
N GLU A 180 -1.07 0.60 -18.04
CA GLU A 180 -0.01 -0.19 -18.65
C GLU A 180 1.38 0.13 -18.07
N TYR A 181 2.24 -0.88 -18.01
CA TYR A 181 3.67 -0.70 -17.71
C TYR A 181 4.44 -0.41 -19.00
N LYS A 182 5.50 0.37 -18.87
CA LYS A 182 6.49 0.54 -19.92
C LYS A 182 7.87 0.08 -19.41
N PRO A 183 8.46 -0.95 -20.02
CA PRO A 183 9.74 -1.48 -19.58
C PRO A 183 10.90 -0.61 -20.06
N ASP A 184 11.90 -0.46 -19.20
CA ASP A 184 13.16 0.23 -19.46
C ASP A 184 13.01 1.69 -19.95
N GLU A 185 12.02 2.42 -19.45
CA GLU A 185 11.96 3.87 -19.72
C GLU A 185 13.07 4.60 -18.95
N PRO A 186 13.66 5.66 -19.53
CA PRO A 186 14.57 6.54 -18.80
C PRO A 186 13.93 7.09 -17.52
N ILE A 187 14.71 7.19 -16.43
CA ILE A 187 14.26 7.61 -15.09
C ILE A 187 13.49 8.93 -15.06
N SER A 188 13.80 9.87 -15.95
CA SER A 188 13.18 11.20 -16.02
C SER A 188 12.02 11.30 -17.02
N THR A 189 11.54 10.18 -17.55
CA THR A 189 10.38 10.17 -18.46
C THR A 189 9.14 10.68 -17.71
N PRO A 190 8.42 11.70 -18.23
CA PRO A 190 7.17 12.15 -17.61
C PRO A 190 6.07 11.08 -17.68
N SER A 191 5.28 10.96 -16.62
CA SER A 191 4.12 10.09 -16.55
C SER A 191 3.09 10.48 -17.61
N GLN A 192 2.36 9.47 -18.09
CA GLN A 192 1.36 9.65 -19.16
C GLN A 192 0.28 10.68 -18.82
N PHE A 193 -0.04 10.84 -17.54
CA PHE A 193 -1.16 11.64 -17.07
C PHE A 193 -0.75 12.88 -16.27
N GLY A 194 0.54 13.03 -15.93
CA GLY A 194 1.04 14.10 -15.06
C GLY A 194 0.66 13.94 -13.59
N GLU A 195 0.41 12.69 -13.17
CA GLU A 195 0.01 12.33 -11.79
C GLU A 195 1.04 11.35 -11.17
N GLY A 196 2.22 11.19 -11.79
CA GLY A 196 3.24 10.25 -11.33
C GLY A 196 2.85 8.78 -11.55
N TYR A 197 3.23 7.91 -10.59
CA TYR A 197 3.23 6.46 -10.76
C TYR A 197 2.74 5.71 -9.52
N THR A 198 1.80 4.79 -9.70
CA THR A 198 1.27 3.95 -8.63
C THR A 198 2.27 2.88 -8.20
N PHE A 199 2.25 2.54 -6.92
CA PHE A 199 3.04 1.43 -6.38
C PHE A 199 2.54 0.06 -6.87
N PRO A 200 3.41 -0.98 -6.84
CA PRO A 200 4.85 -0.90 -6.60
C PRO A 200 5.61 -0.44 -7.86
N CYS A 201 6.77 0.20 -7.67
CA CYS A 201 7.58 0.77 -8.74
C CYS A 201 8.94 0.08 -8.83
N LEU A 202 9.27 -0.54 -9.97
CA LEU A 202 10.52 -1.28 -10.17
C LEU A 202 11.54 -0.44 -10.96
N PHE A 203 12.78 -0.48 -10.49
CA PHE A 203 13.92 0.27 -11.02
C PHE A 203 15.08 -0.68 -11.31
N HIS A 204 15.74 -0.47 -12.45
CA HIS A 204 16.93 -1.21 -12.88
C HIS A 204 18.13 -0.27 -12.87
N ILE A 205 19.12 -0.57 -12.02
CA ILE A 205 20.20 0.34 -11.61
C ILE A 205 21.54 -0.31 -11.95
N GLY A 206 22.02 -0.11 -13.18
CA GLY A 206 23.21 -0.79 -13.69
C GLY A 206 23.01 -2.31 -13.74
N ASN A 207 23.56 -3.04 -12.77
CA ASN A 207 23.36 -4.49 -12.61
C ASN A 207 22.47 -4.85 -11.40
N ASN A 208 21.89 -3.86 -10.73
CA ASN A 208 21.06 -4.04 -9.53
C ASN A 208 19.60 -3.69 -9.82
N TRP A 209 18.74 -4.03 -8.88
CA TRP A 209 17.29 -3.80 -8.94
C TRP A 209 16.82 -3.19 -7.63
N ALA A 210 15.85 -2.30 -7.70
CA ALA A 210 15.12 -1.78 -6.54
C ALA A 210 13.61 -1.76 -6.80
N LEU A 211 12.81 -2.26 -5.87
CA LEU A 211 11.34 -2.18 -5.89
C LEU A 211 10.87 -1.28 -4.75
N VAL A 212 10.30 -0.13 -5.08
CA VAL A 212 9.75 0.82 -4.11
C VAL A 212 8.25 0.58 -3.95
N SER A 213 7.77 0.53 -2.72
CA SER A 213 6.34 0.42 -2.42
C SER A 213 6.01 1.01 -1.04
N GLU A 214 4.80 0.75 -0.56
CA GLU A 214 4.41 1.00 0.81
C GLU A 214 3.60 -0.17 1.40
N THR A 215 3.54 -0.26 2.72
CA THR A 215 2.69 -1.23 3.42
C THR A 215 2.15 -0.68 4.74
N GLY A 216 1.10 -1.29 5.29
CA GLY A 216 0.47 -0.87 6.54
C GLY A 216 -0.52 0.28 6.38
N VAL A 217 -0.90 0.63 5.14
CA VAL A 217 -1.95 1.62 4.89
C VAL A 217 -3.30 1.04 5.28
N ARG A 218 -4.04 1.83 6.06
CA ARG A 218 -5.34 1.50 6.63
C ARG A 218 -6.11 2.78 6.95
N SER A 219 -7.23 2.70 7.68
CA SER A 219 -8.07 3.86 8.05
C SER A 219 -7.33 5.06 8.67
N LYS A 220 -6.11 4.86 9.19
CA LYS A 220 -5.27 5.88 9.82
C LYS A 220 -4.43 6.76 8.87
N TYR A 221 -4.41 6.49 7.57
CA TYR A 221 -3.65 7.27 6.60
C TYR A 221 -4.24 7.16 5.19
N CYS A 222 -3.78 7.98 4.25
CA CYS A 222 -4.11 7.81 2.82
C CYS A 222 -3.18 6.78 2.16
N ALA A 223 -3.61 6.20 1.05
CA ALA A 223 -2.67 5.55 0.13
C ALA A 223 -1.82 6.63 -0.57
N SER A 224 -0.61 6.27 -0.96
CA SER A 224 0.36 7.14 -1.61
C SER A 224 0.80 6.55 -2.95
N HIS A 225 1.44 7.38 -3.77
CA HIS A 225 2.09 6.99 -5.02
C HIS A 225 3.38 7.81 -5.21
N LEU A 226 4.19 7.50 -6.21
CA LEU A 226 5.36 8.31 -6.56
C LEU A 226 4.94 9.48 -7.44
N SER A 227 5.56 10.65 -7.25
CA SER A 227 5.45 11.78 -8.17
C SER A 227 6.01 11.46 -9.56
N ASP A 228 5.89 12.38 -10.51
CA ASP A 228 6.86 12.44 -11.60
C ASP A 228 8.28 12.65 -11.06
N ALA A 229 9.27 12.11 -11.76
CA ALA A 229 10.67 12.34 -11.40
C ALA A 229 11.07 13.79 -11.70
N SER A 230 11.97 14.34 -10.88
CA SER A 230 12.76 15.50 -11.31
C SER A 230 13.73 15.12 -12.43
N ASP A 231 14.29 16.11 -13.12
CA ASP A 231 15.31 15.92 -14.17
C ASP A 231 16.50 15.06 -13.70
N ASN A 232 16.77 15.02 -12.39
CA ASN A 232 17.90 14.30 -11.80
C ASN A 232 17.53 12.89 -11.26
N GLY A 233 16.31 12.40 -11.46
CA GLY A 233 15.91 11.04 -11.03
C GLY A 233 15.32 10.93 -9.62
N LEU A 234 15.08 12.06 -8.93
CA LEU A 234 14.36 12.09 -7.66
C LEU A 234 12.84 11.94 -7.85
N TYR A 235 12.27 10.89 -7.25
CA TYR A 235 10.84 10.72 -7.01
C TYR A 235 10.48 11.11 -5.58
N THR A 236 9.26 11.58 -5.34
CA THR A 236 8.75 11.88 -3.99
C THR A 236 7.42 11.21 -3.70
N ILE A 237 7.14 10.96 -2.42
CA ILE A 237 5.82 10.48 -1.99
C ILE A 237 4.77 11.56 -2.25
N THR A 238 3.75 11.18 -3.01
CA THR A 238 2.61 12.03 -3.39
C THR A 238 1.33 11.47 -2.79
N PHE A 239 0.52 12.38 -2.23
CA PHE A 239 -0.80 12.07 -1.70
C PHE A 239 -1.87 12.08 -2.81
N PRO A 240 -3.04 11.48 -2.57
CA PRO A 240 -4.09 11.36 -3.58
C PRO A 240 -4.51 12.71 -4.16
N ASN A 241 -4.91 12.73 -5.42
CA ASN A 241 -5.37 13.94 -6.07
C ASN A 241 -6.67 14.45 -5.39
N GLU A 242 -6.80 15.76 -5.23
CA GLU A 242 -7.98 16.36 -4.58
C GLU A 242 -9.30 16.02 -5.30
N ASN A 243 -9.26 15.73 -6.60
CA ASN A 243 -10.43 15.40 -7.41
C ASN A 243 -10.80 13.91 -7.34
N GLU A 244 -9.98 13.05 -6.73
CA GLU A 244 -10.38 11.69 -6.41
C GLU A 244 -11.63 11.68 -5.50
N MET A 245 -12.36 10.57 -5.50
CA MET A 245 -13.61 10.40 -4.80
C MET A 245 -14.64 11.48 -5.21
N ASN A 246 -14.65 11.87 -6.47
CA ASN A 246 -15.50 12.94 -7.02
C ASN A 246 -15.27 14.31 -6.35
N GLY A 247 -14.04 14.59 -5.93
CA GLY A 247 -13.70 15.81 -5.19
C GLY A 247 -14.09 15.78 -3.71
N LEU A 248 -14.57 14.65 -3.19
CA LEU A 248 -15.03 14.52 -1.81
C LEU A 248 -13.90 14.08 -0.88
N GLY A 249 -13.96 14.57 0.37
CA GLY A 249 -12.95 14.27 1.37
C GLY A 249 -11.61 14.96 1.10
N SER A 250 -10.80 15.05 2.15
CA SER A 250 -9.46 15.64 2.11
C SER A 250 -8.47 14.72 1.38
N SER A 251 -7.59 15.30 0.55
CA SER A 251 -6.42 14.60 -0.02
C SER A 251 -5.30 14.41 1.01
N THR A 252 -5.23 15.28 2.02
CA THR A 252 -4.24 15.19 3.10
C THR A 252 -4.78 14.35 4.27
N PRO A 253 -4.02 13.39 4.83
CA PRO A 253 -4.49 12.56 5.92
C PRO A 253 -4.40 13.25 7.29
N GLY A 254 -5.35 12.93 8.16
CA GLY A 254 -5.36 13.31 9.58
C GLY A 254 -4.89 12.16 10.48
N LEU A 255 -4.11 12.48 11.50
CA LEU A 255 -3.54 11.52 12.45
C LEU A 255 -3.84 11.94 13.88
N ALA A 256 -4.22 10.97 14.73
CA ALA A 256 -4.15 11.13 16.17
C ALA A 256 -2.69 10.97 16.64
N LEU A 257 -2.30 11.68 17.71
CA LEU A 257 -0.99 11.59 18.32
C LEU A 257 -1.05 10.82 19.65
N PRO A 258 -0.06 9.96 19.97
CA PRO A 258 1.05 9.56 19.12
C PRO A 258 0.58 8.79 17.86
N GLY A 259 1.17 9.13 16.73
CA GLY A 259 0.78 8.62 15.41
C GLY A 259 1.99 8.13 14.61
N GLU A 260 1.72 7.43 13.51
CA GLU A 260 2.75 6.89 12.63
C GLU A 260 2.28 6.96 11.17
N THR A 261 3.23 7.14 10.26
CA THR A 261 2.96 6.95 8.83
C THR A 261 2.96 5.45 8.50
N PRO A 262 2.38 5.05 7.34
CA PRO A 262 2.66 3.76 6.74
C PRO A 262 4.16 3.55 6.51
N TRP A 263 4.54 2.28 6.33
CA TRP A 263 5.91 1.93 5.99
C TRP A 263 6.18 2.19 4.51
N ARG A 264 7.25 2.92 4.21
CA ARG A 264 7.87 3.01 2.89
C ARG A 264 8.83 1.85 2.74
N THR A 265 8.76 1.10 1.64
CA THR A 265 9.54 -0.11 1.44
C THR A 265 10.43 -0.01 0.21
N ILE A 266 11.63 -0.58 0.30
CA ILE A 266 12.59 -0.69 -0.80
C ILE A 266 13.19 -2.10 -0.75
N THR A 267 12.84 -2.95 -1.72
CA THR A 267 13.49 -4.26 -1.89
C THR A 267 14.61 -4.14 -2.91
N VAL A 268 15.79 -4.65 -2.59
CA VAL A 268 17.03 -4.47 -3.37
C VAL A 268 17.70 -5.81 -3.66
N GLY A 269 18.24 -5.97 -4.86
CA GLY A 269 19.05 -7.13 -5.23
C GLY A 269 20.01 -6.86 -6.38
N ASP A 270 21.05 -7.68 -6.50
CA ASP A 270 21.93 -7.74 -7.69
C ASP A 270 21.39 -8.70 -8.77
N ASN A 271 20.16 -9.18 -8.56
CA ASN A 271 19.37 -10.01 -9.47
C ASN A 271 17.89 -9.90 -9.05
N LEU A 272 16.98 -10.50 -9.81
CA LEU A 272 15.54 -10.39 -9.58
C LEU A 272 15.00 -11.28 -8.46
N LYS A 273 15.78 -12.24 -7.93
CA LYS A 273 15.29 -13.19 -6.92
C LYS A 273 14.75 -12.49 -5.66
N PRO A 274 15.46 -11.52 -5.03
CA PRO A 274 14.93 -10.82 -3.86
C PRO A 274 13.66 -10.02 -4.18
N ILE A 275 13.56 -9.46 -5.39
CA ILE A 275 12.37 -8.73 -5.85
C ILE A 275 11.15 -9.66 -5.87
N VAL A 276 11.31 -10.87 -6.43
CA VAL A 276 10.23 -11.86 -6.53
C VAL A 276 9.89 -12.46 -5.16
N GLU A 277 10.90 -12.79 -4.35
CA GLU A 277 10.74 -13.54 -3.09
C GLU A 277 10.44 -12.66 -1.87
N THR A 278 10.54 -11.32 -1.98
CA THR A 278 10.34 -10.42 -0.83
C THR A 278 9.00 -10.62 -0.12
N THR A 279 9.06 -10.55 1.21
CA THR A 279 7.94 -10.57 2.15
C THR A 279 7.77 -9.24 2.90
N VAL A 280 8.51 -8.18 2.52
CA VAL A 280 8.49 -6.89 3.24
C VAL A 280 7.09 -6.29 3.44
N PRO A 281 6.10 -6.45 2.54
CA PRO A 281 4.76 -5.95 2.80
C PRO A 281 4.11 -6.57 4.05
N PHE A 282 4.55 -7.75 4.46
CA PHE A 282 3.96 -8.54 5.56
C PHE A 282 4.85 -8.58 6.81
N ASP A 283 6.13 -8.26 6.68
CA ASP A 283 7.11 -8.37 7.77
C ASP A 283 6.91 -7.33 8.86
N VAL A 284 6.46 -6.13 8.47
CA VAL A 284 6.38 -4.94 9.32
C VAL A 284 4.96 -4.53 9.71
N VAL A 285 3.97 -5.33 9.36
CA VAL A 285 2.56 -5.16 9.75
C VAL A 285 2.11 -6.31 10.65
N GLU A 286 0.99 -6.15 11.34
CA GLU A 286 0.39 -7.19 12.20
C GLU A 286 -1.12 -7.29 11.94
N PRO A 287 -1.76 -8.43 12.26
CA PRO A 287 -3.21 -8.56 12.22
C PRO A 287 -3.90 -7.49 13.07
N LEU A 288 -4.96 -6.89 12.52
CA LEU A 288 -5.73 -5.84 13.22
C LEU A 288 -6.87 -6.41 14.06
N TYR A 289 -7.30 -7.63 13.75
CA TYR A 289 -8.31 -8.39 14.50
C TYR A 289 -8.16 -9.89 14.22
N GLU A 290 -8.75 -10.72 15.08
CA GLU A 290 -8.76 -12.17 14.92
C GLU A 290 -9.82 -12.61 13.89
N PRO A 291 -9.58 -13.71 13.15
CA PRO A 291 -10.60 -14.29 12.29
C PRO A 291 -11.82 -14.73 13.11
N SER A 292 -13.03 -14.43 12.63
CA SER A 292 -14.27 -14.93 13.25
C SER A 292 -14.48 -16.43 13.05
N GLN A 293 -13.88 -17.00 12.00
CA GLN A 293 -13.89 -18.42 11.69
C GLN A 293 -12.66 -18.80 10.87
N LYS A 294 -12.44 -20.11 10.72
CA LYS A 294 -11.49 -20.61 9.73
C LYS A 294 -12.05 -20.34 8.33
N TYR A 295 -11.35 -19.51 7.56
CA TYR A 295 -11.68 -19.27 6.17
C TYR A 295 -11.12 -20.39 5.27
N GLU A 296 -11.90 -20.80 4.28
CA GLU A 296 -11.51 -21.80 3.29
C GLU A 296 -11.26 -21.10 1.96
N PHE A 297 -10.09 -21.33 1.36
CA PHE A 297 -9.71 -20.76 0.07
C PHE A 297 -9.77 -21.84 -1.00
N GLY A 298 -9.86 -21.42 -2.25
CA GLY A 298 -10.05 -22.35 -3.34
C GLY A 298 -10.21 -21.65 -4.68
N ARG A 299 -10.82 -22.36 -5.61
CA ARG A 299 -11.01 -21.95 -7.00
C ARG A 299 -12.47 -21.62 -7.22
N SER A 300 -12.72 -20.65 -8.10
CA SER A 300 -14.07 -20.20 -8.42
C SER A 300 -14.34 -20.31 -9.92
N THR A 301 -15.51 -20.82 -10.31
CA THR A 301 -16.02 -20.62 -11.66
C THR A 301 -16.65 -19.24 -11.78
N TRP A 302 -16.50 -18.59 -12.93
CA TRP A 302 -16.95 -17.21 -13.12
C TRP A 302 -17.60 -17.03 -14.49
N SER A 303 -18.89 -16.73 -14.52
CA SER A 303 -19.66 -16.65 -15.77
C SER A 303 -19.38 -15.38 -16.56
N TRP A 304 -19.33 -14.23 -15.87
CA TRP A 304 -19.25 -12.92 -16.51
C TRP A 304 -17.99 -12.72 -17.35
N ILE A 305 -16.83 -13.22 -16.92
CA ILE A 305 -15.56 -13.01 -17.66
C ILE A 305 -15.66 -13.42 -19.13
N VAL A 306 -16.33 -14.53 -19.44
CA VAL A 306 -16.46 -15.05 -20.83
C VAL A 306 -17.85 -14.87 -21.43
N TRP A 307 -18.91 -14.94 -20.62
CA TRP A 307 -20.29 -14.85 -21.11
C TRP A 307 -20.94 -13.47 -20.87
N GLN A 308 -20.22 -12.59 -20.17
CA GLN A 308 -20.54 -11.16 -19.99
C GLN A 308 -21.90 -10.93 -19.32
N ASP A 309 -22.41 -9.70 -19.34
CA ASP A 309 -23.69 -9.33 -18.72
C ASP A 309 -24.88 -10.26 -19.04
N PRO A 310 -25.04 -10.82 -20.26
CA PRO A 310 -26.13 -11.75 -20.55
C PRO A 310 -26.12 -13.02 -19.68
N SER A 311 -24.97 -13.42 -19.14
CA SER A 311 -24.84 -14.60 -18.29
C SER A 311 -25.46 -14.41 -16.91
N ILE A 312 -25.79 -13.18 -16.52
CA ILE A 312 -26.33 -12.85 -15.21
C ILE A 312 -27.84 -13.09 -15.21
N ASN A 313 -28.21 -14.35 -15.40
CA ASN A 313 -29.56 -14.88 -15.31
C ASN A 313 -29.52 -16.23 -14.56
N TYR A 314 -30.66 -16.64 -14.01
CA TYR A 314 -30.73 -17.81 -13.12
C TYR A 314 -30.20 -19.10 -13.77
N ASP A 315 -30.57 -19.38 -15.03
CA ASP A 315 -30.28 -20.66 -15.67
C ASP A 315 -28.78 -20.79 -15.99
N ASP A 316 -28.14 -19.69 -16.39
CA ASP A 316 -26.68 -19.70 -16.60
C ASP A 316 -25.91 -19.78 -15.29
N GLN A 317 -26.41 -19.21 -14.19
CA GLN A 317 -25.79 -19.42 -12.88
C GLN A 317 -25.89 -20.89 -12.42
N ILE A 318 -27.00 -21.58 -12.70
CA ILE A 318 -27.10 -23.04 -12.47
C ILE A 318 -26.01 -23.79 -13.24
N LYS A 319 -25.79 -23.46 -14.52
CA LYS A 319 -24.73 -24.10 -15.34
C LYS A 319 -23.34 -23.91 -14.73
N PHE A 320 -23.05 -22.71 -14.20
CA PHE A 320 -21.75 -22.44 -13.58
C PHE A 320 -21.59 -23.10 -12.20
N ILE A 321 -22.67 -23.21 -11.42
CA ILE A 321 -22.66 -24.02 -10.19
C ILE A 321 -22.39 -25.50 -10.51
N ASP A 322 -23.06 -26.04 -11.52
CA ASP A 322 -22.83 -27.43 -11.95
C ASP A 322 -21.42 -27.64 -12.49
N LEU A 323 -20.88 -26.67 -13.22
CA LEU A 323 -19.48 -26.69 -13.68
C LEU A 323 -18.52 -26.69 -12.50
N ALA A 324 -18.72 -25.84 -11.49
CA ALA A 324 -17.88 -25.83 -10.28
C ALA A 324 -17.91 -27.20 -9.60
N ALA A 325 -19.09 -27.77 -9.40
CA ALA A 325 -19.24 -29.09 -8.80
C ALA A 325 -18.56 -30.20 -9.63
N GLN A 326 -18.70 -30.16 -10.96
CA GLN A 326 -18.07 -31.13 -11.87
C GLN A 326 -16.54 -31.01 -11.88
N MET A 327 -16.01 -29.78 -11.79
CA MET A 327 -14.57 -29.52 -11.72
C MET A 327 -13.98 -29.77 -10.32
N GLY A 328 -14.83 -29.97 -9.31
CA GLY A 328 -14.40 -30.05 -7.91
C GLY A 328 -13.90 -28.71 -7.36
N TYR A 329 -14.45 -27.60 -7.85
CA TYR A 329 -14.11 -26.25 -7.37
C TYR A 329 -14.93 -25.92 -6.13
N GLU A 330 -14.30 -25.19 -5.22
CA GLU A 330 -14.91 -24.81 -3.94
C GLU A 330 -15.98 -23.73 -4.12
N PHE A 331 -15.84 -22.87 -5.14
CA PHE A 331 -16.67 -21.68 -5.29
C PHE A 331 -17.24 -21.48 -6.70
N THR A 332 -18.29 -20.64 -6.76
CA THR A 332 -18.69 -19.91 -7.96
C THR A 332 -18.92 -18.44 -7.62
N LEU A 333 -18.59 -17.54 -8.56
CA LEU A 333 -18.85 -16.10 -8.46
C LEU A 333 -20.07 -15.73 -9.30
N ILE A 334 -21.07 -15.12 -8.66
CA ILE A 334 -22.21 -14.48 -9.32
C ILE A 334 -21.92 -12.98 -9.40
N ASP A 335 -21.65 -12.48 -10.61
CA ASP A 335 -21.16 -11.11 -10.84
C ASP A 335 -22.28 -10.05 -10.86
N GLY A 336 -21.94 -8.81 -11.19
CA GLY A 336 -22.83 -7.64 -11.15
C GLY A 336 -24.05 -7.78 -12.05
N GLY A 337 -25.17 -7.21 -11.60
CA GLY A 337 -26.48 -7.31 -12.29
C GLY A 337 -27.45 -8.32 -11.66
N TRP A 338 -27.00 -9.13 -10.69
CA TRP A 338 -27.81 -10.18 -10.07
C TRP A 338 -29.09 -9.66 -9.42
N GLU A 339 -29.06 -8.50 -8.77
CA GLU A 339 -30.23 -7.97 -8.04
C GLU A 339 -31.36 -7.60 -9.01
N THR A 340 -31.02 -7.02 -10.16
CA THR A 340 -31.99 -6.64 -11.19
C THR A 340 -32.44 -7.84 -12.01
N ASN A 341 -31.53 -8.70 -12.43
CA ASN A 341 -31.82 -9.75 -13.41
C ASN A 341 -32.30 -11.07 -12.78
N ILE A 342 -31.91 -11.35 -11.54
CA ILE A 342 -32.26 -12.59 -10.83
C ILE A 342 -33.19 -12.28 -9.65
N GLY A 343 -32.85 -11.27 -8.86
CA GLY A 343 -33.60 -10.83 -7.69
C GLY A 343 -33.34 -11.67 -6.44
N ARG A 344 -33.45 -11.04 -5.26
CA ARG A 344 -33.09 -11.62 -3.96
C ARG A 344 -33.72 -12.98 -3.67
N LYS A 345 -35.03 -13.14 -3.92
CA LYS A 345 -35.73 -14.40 -3.68
C LYS A 345 -35.14 -15.57 -4.49
N ARG A 346 -34.81 -15.33 -5.77
CA ARG A 346 -34.22 -16.36 -6.62
C ARG A 346 -32.72 -16.57 -6.33
N MET A 347 -32.03 -15.56 -5.82
CA MET A 347 -30.66 -15.74 -5.32
C MET A 347 -30.63 -16.69 -4.12
N GLU A 348 -31.60 -16.62 -3.20
CA GLU A 348 -31.71 -17.59 -2.09
C GLU A 348 -31.90 -19.03 -2.60
N GLU A 349 -32.63 -19.21 -3.71
CA GLU A 349 -32.77 -20.50 -4.37
C GLU A 349 -31.42 -20.98 -4.97
N LEU A 350 -30.66 -20.09 -5.62
CA LEU A 350 -29.32 -20.40 -6.15
C LEU A 350 -28.34 -20.75 -5.03
N PHE A 351 -28.35 -20.03 -3.90
CA PHE A 351 -27.48 -20.33 -2.76
C PHE A 351 -27.76 -21.73 -2.20
N LYS A 352 -29.04 -22.08 -2.03
CA LYS A 352 -29.45 -23.43 -1.61
C LYS A 352 -29.04 -24.50 -2.62
N TYR A 353 -29.18 -24.21 -3.93
CA TYR A 353 -28.76 -25.13 -4.97
C TYR A 353 -27.25 -25.36 -4.95
N ALA A 354 -26.43 -24.30 -4.87
CA ALA A 354 -24.99 -24.41 -4.75
C ALA A 354 -24.56 -25.21 -3.53
N GLN A 355 -25.18 -24.97 -2.37
CA GLN A 355 -24.95 -25.75 -1.15
C GLN A 355 -25.28 -27.23 -1.33
N SER A 356 -26.39 -27.57 -2.02
CA SER A 356 -26.74 -28.97 -2.32
C SER A 356 -25.72 -29.67 -3.22
N LYS A 357 -24.88 -28.90 -3.92
CA LYS A 357 -23.77 -29.36 -4.76
C LYS A 357 -22.41 -29.27 -4.07
N GLY A 358 -22.35 -28.81 -2.81
CA GLY A 358 -21.10 -28.60 -2.09
C GLY A 358 -20.27 -27.42 -2.61
N VAL A 359 -20.89 -26.46 -3.29
CA VAL A 359 -20.24 -25.28 -3.87
C VAL A 359 -20.59 -24.04 -3.05
N GLY A 360 -19.57 -23.31 -2.59
CA GLY A 360 -19.73 -22.01 -1.95
C GLY A 360 -19.99 -20.90 -2.98
N VAL A 361 -20.64 -19.82 -2.56
CA VAL A 361 -20.95 -18.70 -3.45
C VAL A 361 -20.23 -17.43 -3.01
N PHE A 362 -19.62 -16.75 -3.97
CA PHE A 362 -19.24 -15.35 -3.87
C PHE A 362 -20.22 -14.49 -4.66
N VAL A 363 -20.56 -13.32 -4.11
CA VAL A 363 -21.55 -12.41 -4.72
C VAL A 363 -20.92 -11.04 -4.96
N TRP A 364 -21.12 -10.50 -6.15
CA TRP A 364 -20.63 -9.16 -6.49
C TRP A 364 -21.49 -8.06 -5.85
N TYR A 365 -20.82 -7.01 -5.38
CA TYR A 365 -21.43 -5.80 -4.85
C TYR A 365 -20.71 -4.56 -5.36
N ASN A 366 -21.49 -3.50 -5.56
CA ASN A 366 -20.93 -2.19 -5.84
C ASN A 366 -20.49 -1.56 -4.51
N SER A 367 -19.23 -1.14 -4.41
CA SER A 367 -18.81 -0.29 -3.29
C SER A 367 -19.54 1.04 -3.31
N ASN A 368 -19.96 1.49 -4.52
CA ASN A 368 -20.31 2.88 -4.76
C ASN A 368 -21.43 3.40 -3.85
N GLY A 369 -21.14 4.58 -3.32
CA GLY A 369 -22.11 5.46 -2.71
C GLY A 369 -22.40 6.62 -3.64
N TYR A 370 -21.61 7.68 -3.49
CA TYR A 370 -21.82 8.98 -4.11
C TYR A 370 -20.60 9.49 -4.89
N TRP A 371 -19.67 8.60 -5.25
CA TRP A 371 -18.37 8.95 -5.83
C TRP A 371 -18.14 8.52 -7.28
N ASN A 372 -19.04 7.77 -7.93
CA ASN A 372 -18.94 7.44 -9.35
C ASN A 372 -20.32 7.06 -9.95
N ASP A 373 -20.35 6.83 -11.27
CA ASP A 373 -21.57 6.56 -12.04
C ASP A 373 -21.75 5.07 -12.40
N ALA A 374 -21.01 4.15 -11.76
CA ALA A 374 -21.04 2.73 -12.12
C ALA A 374 -22.48 2.18 -12.04
N PRO A 375 -23.02 1.60 -13.14
CA PRO A 375 -24.46 1.37 -13.28
C PRO A 375 -24.95 0.10 -12.59
N GLN A 376 -24.08 -0.89 -12.37
CA GLN A 376 -24.43 -2.22 -11.85
C GLN A 376 -25.18 -2.11 -10.50
N CYS A 377 -26.17 -3.00 -10.29
CA CYS A 377 -27.10 -3.01 -9.16
C CYS A 377 -26.43 -3.31 -7.80
N ALA A 378 -27.19 -3.60 -6.74
CA ALA A 378 -26.65 -3.80 -5.38
C ALA A 378 -25.81 -2.60 -4.87
N LYS A 379 -26.25 -1.39 -5.24
CA LYS A 379 -25.65 -0.11 -4.82
C LYS A 379 -26.10 0.26 -3.42
N GLN A 380 -25.32 1.12 -2.75
CA GLN A 380 -25.63 1.63 -1.41
C GLN A 380 -25.71 0.53 -0.33
N CYS A 381 -25.29 -0.70 -0.64
CA CYS A 381 -25.20 -1.77 0.35
C CYS A 381 -23.86 -1.72 1.09
N MET A 382 -22.77 -1.29 0.43
CA MET A 382 -21.42 -1.36 1.03
C MET A 382 -20.93 -0.03 1.59
N SER A 383 -21.48 1.11 1.14
CA SER A 383 -21.00 2.46 1.47
C SER A 383 -21.41 2.95 2.87
N ASN A 384 -22.45 2.37 3.49
CA ASN A 384 -22.97 2.75 4.80
C ASN A 384 -22.94 1.55 5.77
N SER A 385 -22.48 1.76 7.01
CA SER A 385 -22.36 0.66 7.99
C SER A 385 -23.69 0.00 8.37
N ILE A 386 -24.79 0.75 8.48
CA ILE A 386 -26.09 0.19 8.88
C ILE A 386 -26.61 -0.74 7.78
N ASP A 387 -26.61 -0.28 6.54
CA ASP A 387 -27.09 -1.06 5.41
C ASP A 387 -26.14 -2.23 5.09
N ARG A 388 -24.82 -2.02 5.20
CA ARG A 388 -23.81 -3.06 5.03
C ARG A 388 -23.96 -4.20 6.03
N LYS A 389 -24.12 -3.89 7.32
CA LYS A 389 -24.34 -4.92 8.35
C LYS A 389 -25.65 -5.66 8.14
N ARG A 390 -26.72 -4.97 7.74
CA ARG A 390 -28.00 -5.61 7.40
C ARG A 390 -27.83 -6.58 6.22
N GLU A 391 -27.11 -6.15 5.19
CA GLU A 391 -26.86 -6.95 3.99
C GLU A 391 -25.99 -8.17 4.30
N MET A 392 -24.87 -7.98 5.01
CA MET A 392 -23.96 -9.04 5.41
C MET A 392 -24.60 -10.06 6.35
N LYS A 393 -25.53 -9.63 7.21
CA LYS A 393 -26.36 -10.55 8.00
C LYS A 393 -27.24 -11.43 7.12
N TRP A 394 -27.94 -10.87 6.13
CA TRP A 394 -28.73 -11.68 5.20
C TRP A 394 -27.85 -12.68 4.41
N LEU A 395 -26.67 -12.23 3.96
CA LEU A 395 -25.70 -13.08 3.26
C LEU A 395 -25.19 -14.23 4.14
N GLN A 396 -24.90 -13.95 5.42
CA GLN A 396 -24.52 -14.95 6.40
C GLN A 396 -25.64 -15.97 6.64
N GLU A 397 -26.88 -15.52 6.82
CA GLU A 397 -28.07 -16.39 6.99
C GLU A 397 -28.30 -17.27 5.74
N CYS A 398 -27.93 -16.77 4.56
CA CYS A 398 -27.97 -17.51 3.30
C CYS A 398 -26.78 -18.45 3.07
N GLY A 399 -25.75 -18.43 3.93
CA GLY A 399 -24.56 -19.27 3.79
C GLY A 399 -23.59 -18.85 2.68
N VAL A 400 -23.64 -17.59 2.24
CA VAL A 400 -22.67 -17.00 1.30
C VAL A 400 -21.27 -17.02 1.92
N LYS A 401 -20.23 -17.22 1.10
CA LYS A 401 -18.85 -17.41 1.56
C LYS A 401 -17.98 -16.15 1.43
N GLY A 402 -18.33 -15.26 0.52
CA GLY A 402 -17.64 -14.00 0.39
C GLY A 402 -18.25 -13.07 -0.64
N LEU A 403 -17.63 -11.90 -0.78
CA LEU A 403 -18.07 -10.84 -1.68
C LEU A 403 -16.92 -10.41 -2.59
N LYS A 404 -17.27 -10.07 -3.83
CA LYS A 404 -16.43 -9.27 -4.73
C LYS A 404 -16.98 -7.84 -4.69
N VAL A 405 -16.23 -6.88 -4.17
CA VAL A 405 -16.68 -5.49 -3.99
C VAL A 405 -15.91 -4.57 -4.93
N ASP A 406 -16.62 -3.74 -5.68
CA ASP A 406 -16.06 -3.07 -6.88
C ASP A 406 -16.23 -1.54 -6.90
N PHE A 407 -15.47 -0.84 -7.75
CA PHE A 407 -15.59 0.59 -8.08
C PHE A 407 -15.40 1.56 -6.89
N PHE A 408 -14.27 1.45 -6.20
CA PHE A 408 -13.92 2.37 -5.12
C PHE A 408 -13.55 3.76 -5.66
N GLY A 409 -13.49 4.74 -4.75
CA GLY A 409 -13.33 6.15 -5.13
C GLY A 409 -11.90 6.68 -5.13
N GLY A 410 -10.87 5.84 -5.02
CA GLY A 410 -9.46 6.26 -5.01
C GLY A 410 -8.74 6.04 -3.67
N ASP A 411 -7.70 6.84 -3.42
CA ASP A 411 -6.67 6.58 -2.40
C ASP A 411 -6.77 7.44 -1.13
N LYS A 412 -7.77 8.33 -1.07
CA LYS A 412 -7.99 9.19 0.11
C LYS A 412 -8.19 8.38 1.38
N GLN A 413 -7.77 8.93 2.53
CA GLN A 413 -7.92 8.28 3.84
C GLN A 413 -9.36 7.84 4.13
N GLN A 414 -10.35 8.62 3.70
CA GLN A 414 -11.76 8.25 3.83
C GLN A 414 -12.10 6.94 3.10
N MET A 415 -11.52 6.71 1.92
CA MET A 415 -11.71 5.48 1.17
C MET A 415 -10.96 4.31 1.82
N MET A 416 -9.76 4.55 2.36
CA MET A 416 -9.04 3.55 3.17
C MET A 416 -9.85 3.11 4.39
N GLY A 417 -10.59 4.05 5.01
CA GLY A 417 -11.57 3.75 6.05
C GLY A 417 -12.68 2.83 5.57
N LEU A 418 -13.23 3.06 4.37
CA LEU A 418 -14.28 2.20 3.82
C LEU A 418 -13.78 0.77 3.54
N TYR A 419 -12.56 0.60 3.02
CA TYR A 419 -11.96 -0.73 2.84
C TYR A 419 -11.85 -1.47 4.18
N GLU A 420 -11.28 -0.83 5.20
CA GLU A 420 -11.14 -1.41 6.55
C GLU A 420 -12.50 -1.76 7.17
N ASP A 421 -13.48 -0.88 7.04
CA ASP A 421 -14.84 -1.06 7.54
C ASP A 421 -15.57 -2.24 6.87
N ILE A 422 -15.43 -2.39 5.53
CA ILE A 422 -16.00 -3.53 4.80
C ILE A 422 -15.35 -4.83 5.27
N LEU A 423 -14.02 -4.86 5.42
CA LEU A 423 -13.30 -6.04 5.89
C LEU A 423 -13.70 -6.44 7.31
N SER A 424 -13.79 -5.46 8.21
CA SER A 424 -14.18 -5.70 9.61
C SER A 424 -15.61 -6.22 9.70
N ASP A 425 -16.57 -5.54 9.07
CA ASP A 425 -17.96 -5.97 9.10
C ASP A 425 -18.14 -7.33 8.43
N ALA A 426 -17.39 -7.61 7.35
CA ALA A 426 -17.40 -8.92 6.70
C ALA A 426 -16.85 -10.02 7.61
N ASN A 427 -15.77 -9.74 8.37
CA ASN A 427 -15.24 -10.69 9.34
C ASN A 427 -16.29 -11.03 10.40
N ASP A 428 -16.99 -10.04 10.96
CA ASP A 428 -18.05 -10.26 11.94
C ASP A 428 -19.17 -11.20 11.43
N HIS A 429 -19.37 -11.26 10.11
CA HIS A 429 -20.37 -12.10 9.46
C HIS A 429 -19.77 -13.36 8.79
N GLY A 430 -18.47 -13.59 8.94
CA GLY A 430 -17.79 -14.75 8.37
C GLY A 430 -17.65 -14.70 6.85
N LEU A 431 -17.55 -13.51 6.25
CA LEU A 431 -17.44 -13.32 4.81
C LEU A 431 -15.99 -12.98 4.41
N MET A 432 -15.50 -13.66 3.38
CA MET A 432 -14.26 -13.30 2.70
C MET A 432 -14.49 -12.15 1.71
N ILE A 433 -13.48 -11.32 1.47
CA ILE A 433 -13.60 -10.15 0.59
C ILE A 433 -12.52 -10.14 -0.48
N ILE A 434 -12.95 -9.99 -1.73
CA ILE A 434 -12.15 -9.63 -2.89
C ILE A 434 -12.50 -8.18 -3.27
N PHE A 435 -11.49 -7.35 -3.55
CA PHE A 435 -11.71 -6.00 -4.07
C PHE A 435 -11.42 -5.92 -5.57
N HIS A 436 -12.25 -5.17 -6.30
CA HIS A 436 -12.08 -4.81 -7.70
C HIS A 436 -12.26 -3.30 -7.89
N GLY A 437 -11.82 -2.75 -9.03
CA GLY A 437 -11.84 -1.32 -9.29
C GLY A 437 -11.27 -0.54 -8.11
N CYS A 438 -10.10 -0.98 -7.64
CA CYS A 438 -9.59 -0.71 -6.30
C CYS A 438 -8.12 -0.28 -6.29
N THR A 439 -7.65 0.20 -5.14
CA THR A 439 -6.23 0.42 -4.90
C THR A 439 -5.46 -0.90 -4.72
N ILE A 440 -4.12 -0.85 -4.76
CA ILE A 440 -3.28 -2.02 -4.44
C ILE A 440 -3.40 -2.43 -2.96
N PRO A 441 -3.29 -3.73 -2.65
CA PRO A 441 -3.17 -4.19 -1.28
C PRO A 441 -1.81 -3.83 -0.68
N ARG A 442 -1.81 -3.45 0.59
CA ARG A 442 -0.63 -2.90 1.29
C ARG A 442 -0.36 -3.68 2.58
N GLY A 443 -0.11 -4.98 2.42
CA GLY A 443 0.06 -5.95 3.52
C GLY A 443 -1.24 -6.55 4.04
N TRP A 444 -2.33 -6.41 3.27
CA TRP A 444 -3.70 -6.67 3.71
C TRP A 444 -3.97 -8.14 4.06
N GLU A 445 -3.28 -9.10 3.44
CA GLU A 445 -3.35 -10.53 3.76
C GLU A 445 -2.98 -10.81 5.22
N ARG A 446 -2.10 -10.00 5.82
CA ARG A 446 -1.72 -10.09 7.22
C ARG A 446 -2.59 -9.24 8.12
N MET A 447 -2.91 -8.03 7.69
CA MET A 447 -3.67 -7.09 8.48
C MET A 447 -5.13 -7.54 8.68
N PHE A 448 -5.70 -8.22 7.68
CA PHE A 448 -7.11 -8.58 7.61
C PHE A 448 -7.27 -10.07 7.31
N PRO A 449 -7.64 -10.90 8.30
CA PRO A 449 -7.70 -12.36 8.14
C PRO A 449 -8.77 -12.86 7.17
N ASN A 450 -9.68 -12.02 6.69
CA ASN A 450 -10.72 -12.36 5.72
C ASN A 450 -10.55 -11.66 4.36
N TYR A 451 -9.47 -10.91 4.17
CA TYR A 451 -9.08 -10.41 2.85
C TYR A 451 -8.52 -11.56 2.00
N VAL A 452 -9.02 -11.72 0.77
CA VAL A 452 -8.62 -12.85 -0.11
C VAL A 452 -8.26 -12.42 -1.53
N GLY A 453 -8.05 -11.13 -1.78
CA GLY A 453 -7.49 -10.64 -3.04
C GLY A 453 -7.96 -9.25 -3.44
N SER A 454 -7.21 -8.64 -4.35
CA SER A 454 -7.53 -7.39 -5.02
C SER A 454 -7.25 -7.54 -6.51
N GLU A 455 -7.97 -6.80 -7.34
CA GLU A 455 -7.66 -6.61 -8.76
C GLU A 455 -6.40 -5.76 -8.94
N ALA A 456 -6.55 -4.42 -8.91
CA ALA A 456 -5.48 -3.43 -9.00
C ALA A 456 -4.42 -3.74 -10.08
N VAL A 457 -4.89 -4.23 -11.23
CA VAL A 457 -4.10 -4.59 -12.41
C VAL A 457 -5.01 -4.59 -13.63
N LEU A 458 -4.47 -4.38 -14.83
CA LEU A 458 -5.16 -4.75 -16.07
C LEU A 458 -5.44 -6.26 -16.11
N ALA A 459 -6.59 -6.65 -15.58
CA ALA A 459 -6.99 -8.03 -15.42
C ALA A 459 -7.41 -8.66 -16.76
N SER A 460 -7.65 -9.98 -16.75
CA SER A 460 -7.99 -10.76 -17.95
C SER A 460 -9.23 -10.26 -18.70
N GLU A 461 -10.11 -9.49 -18.05
CA GLU A 461 -11.26 -8.86 -18.71
C GLU A 461 -10.85 -7.92 -19.86
N ASN A 462 -9.67 -7.28 -19.76
CA ASN A 462 -9.12 -6.44 -20.81
C ASN A 462 -8.75 -7.22 -22.08
N LEU A 463 -8.63 -8.55 -22.00
CA LEU A 463 -8.46 -9.42 -23.18
C LEU A 463 -9.79 -9.68 -23.91
N ILE A 464 -10.92 -9.42 -23.25
CA ILE A 464 -12.27 -9.65 -23.76
C ILE A 464 -12.92 -8.36 -24.25
N PHE A 465 -12.61 -7.24 -23.61
CA PHE A 465 -13.05 -5.92 -24.04
C PHE A 465 -12.60 -5.63 -25.48
N LYS A 466 -13.46 -5.00 -26.26
CA LYS A 466 -13.26 -4.71 -27.68
C LYS A 466 -12.92 -3.25 -27.93
#